data_AF-A0A847QU21-F1
#
_entry.id   AF-A0A847QU21-F1
#
_cell.length_a   1.000
_cell.length_b   1.000
_cell.length_c   1.000
_cell.angle_alpha   90.00
_cell.angle_beta   90.00
_cell.angle_gamma   90.00
#
_symmetry.space_group_name_H-M   'P 1'
#
loop_
_entity.id
_entity.type
_entity.pdbx_description
1 polymer ?
#
loop_
_entity_poly.entity_id
_entity_poly.type
_entity_poly.pdbx_seq_one_letter_code
_entity_poly.pdbx_strand_id
1 'polypeptide(L)'
;AEELGHYYTSCGNIIDTTDTSNRKQEVKARRWAAKRLVPLKSIISAFKASCRNMYEVAEHIGVTEEFLRQAFETYSHIYGIFKEYGRYVIYFDPPGVFEWRENG
;
A
#
# COMPACT_ATOMS: atom_id res chain seq x y z
N ALA A 1 -3.87 -14.18 -15.05
CA ALA A 1 -3.82 -13.54 -13.72
C ALA A 1 -4.65 -12.26 -13.83
N GLU A 2 -5.96 -12.32 -14.03
CA GLU A 2 -7.02 -12.88 -13.16
C GLU A 2 -7.29 -12.00 -11.92
N GLU A 3 -7.59 -10.72 -12.20
CA GLU A 3 -8.78 -9.98 -11.74
C GLU A 3 -9.14 -9.88 -10.24
N LEU A 4 -8.27 -10.29 -9.30
CA LEU A 4 -8.54 -10.15 -7.87
C LEU A 4 -8.59 -8.69 -7.38
N GLY A 5 -7.97 -7.75 -8.12
CA GLY A 5 -7.92 -6.34 -7.75
C GLY A 5 -9.23 -5.58 -7.94
N HIS A 6 -10.03 -5.93 -8.95
CA HIS A 6 -11.24 -5.16 -9.30
C HIS A 6 -12.42 -5.40 -8.36
N TYR A 7 -12.49 -6.54 -7.69
CA TYR A 7 -13.59 -6.84 -6.78
C TYR A 7 -13.54 -6.01 -5.49
N TYR A 8 -12.36 -5.61 -5.04
CA TYR A 8 -12.18 -4.88 -3.77
C TYR A 8 -12.25 -3.35 -3.90
N THR A 9 -12.01 -2.79 -5.09
CA THR A 9 -12.14 -1.34 -5.32
C THR A 9 -13.60 -0.88 -5.25
N SER A 10 -14.56 -1.74 -5.58
CA SER A 10 -16.00 -1.42 -5.54
C SER A 10 -16.56 -1.33 -4.11
N CYS A 11 -15.91 -1.91 -3.10
CA CYS A 11 -16.32 -1.78 -1.70
C CYS A 11 -16.01 -0.41 -1.08
N GLY A 12 -15.20 0.42 -1.74
CA GLY A 12 -14.81 1.75 -1.24
C GLY A 12 -15.78 2.88 -1.55
N ASN A 13 -16.79 2.66 -2.41
CA ASN A 13 -17.55 3.74 -3.05
C ASN A 13 -18.96 3.98 -2.50
N ILE A 14 -19.28 3.45 -1.30
CA ILE A 14 -20.63 3.57 -0.73
C ILE A 14 -20.56 3.72 0.79
N ILE A 15 -20.00 4.83 1.30
CA ILE A 15 -20.34 5.28 2.66
C ILE A 15 -20.55 6.79 2.62
N ASP A 16 -21.81 7.19 2.79
CA ASP A 16 -22.27 8.57 2.87
C ASP A 16 -21.41 9.37 3.88
N THR A 17 -20.68 10.38 3.40
CA THR A 17 -19.62 11.10 4.14
C THR A 17 -20.14 12.20 5.06
N THR A 18 -21.47 12.29 5.26
CA THR A 18 -22.13 13.37 5.99
C THR A 18 -21.94 13.28 7.52
N ASP A 19 -21.63 12.10 8.06
CA ASP A 19 -21.46 11.88 9.50
C ASP A 19 -19.99 11.66 9.92
N THR A 20 -19.56 12.28 11.02
CA THR A 20 -18.18 12.14 11.54
C THR A 20 -17.85 10.72 12.00
N SER A 21 -18.83 9.91 12.38
CA SER A 21 -18.68 8.48 12.67
C SER A 21 -18.37 7.69 11.40
N ASN A 22 -19.05 8.00 10.28
CA ASN A 22 -18.81 7.37 8.98
C ASN A 22 -17.39 7.62 8.49
N ARG A 23 -16.87 8.84 8.64
CA ARG A 23 -15.49 9.18 8.26
C ARG A 23 -14.45 8.37 9.06
N LYS A 24 -14.69 8.15 10.36
CA LYS A 24 -13.80 7.31 11.19
C LYS A 24 -13.83 5.84 10.75
N GLN A 25 -15.00 5.32 10.39
CA GLN A 25 -15.16 3.96 9.88
C GLN A 25 -14.46 3.79 8.53
N GLU A 26 -14.59 4.76 7.62
CA GLU A 26 -13.91 4.77 6.34
C GLU A 26 -12.39 4.73 6.50
N VAL A 27 -11.82 5.60 7.34
CA VAL A 27 -10.37 5.60 7.62
C VAL A 27 -9.93 4.25 8.18
N LYS A 28 -10.71 3.65 9.09
CA LYS A 28 -10.41 2.32 9.64
C LYS A 28 -10.46 1.23 8.56
N ALA A 29 -11.46 1.28 7.69
CA ALA A 29 -11.62 0.35 6.57
C ALA A 29 -10.47 0.47 5.57
N ARG A 30 -10.09 1.69 5.18
CA ARG A 30 -8.92 1.94 4.30
C ARG A 30 -7.62 1.42 4.91
N ARG A 31 -7.38 1.69 6.20
CA ARG A 31 -6.22 1.17 6.93
C ARG A 31 -6.20 -0.35 6.98
N TRP A 32 -7.36 -0.97 7.21
CA TRP A 32 -7.49 -2.42 7.21
C TRP A 32 -7.22 -3.01 5.83
N ALA A 33 -7.82 -2.44 4.78
CA ALA A 33 -7.65 -2.87 3.39
C ALA A 33 -6.20 -2.73 2.93
N ALA A 34 -5.54 -1.59 3.21
CA ALA A 34 -4.12 -1.38 2.89
C ALA A 34 -3.23 -2.44 3.55
N LYS A 35 -3.43 -2.72 4.86
CA LYS A 35 -2.68 -3.75 5.59
C LYS A 35 -2.95 -5.17 5.09
N ARG A 36 -4.17 -5.44 4.62
CA ARG A 36 -4.61 -6.76 4.17
C ARG A 36 -4.16 -7.08 2.75
N LEU A 37 -4.31 -6.13 1.84
CA LEU A 37 -4.10 -6.30 0.41
C LEU A 37 -2.69 -5.85 -0.04
N VAL A 38 -2.09 -4.87 0.64
CA VAL A 38 -0.73 -4.37 0.36
C VAL A 38 0.13 -4.46 1.62
N PRO A 39 0.43 -5.67 2.13
CA PRO A 39 1.28 -5.80 3.30
C PRO A 39 2.70 -5.29 3.00
N LEU A 40 3.39 -4.69 3.99
CA LEU A 40 4.76 -4.14 3.80
C LEU A 40 5.75 -5.14 3.16
N LYS A 41 5.60 -6.43 3.46
CA LYS A 41 6.39 -7.52 2.86
C LYS A 41 6.18 -7.68 1.35
N SER A 42 4.98 -7.42 0.83
CA SER A 42 4.71 -7.54 -0.61
C SER A 42 5.32 -6.37 -1.37
N ILE A 43 5.34 -5.18 -0.76
CA ILE A 43 6.08 -4.02 -1.28
C ILE A 43 7.56 -4.40 -1.42
N ILE A 44 8.20 -4.89 -0.35
CA ILE A 44 9.60 -5.33 -0.40
C ILE A 44 9.80 -6.40 -1.49
N SER A 45 8.89 -7.38 -1.59
CA SER A 45 8.98 -8.43 -2.61
C SER A 45 8.92 -7.88 -4.04
N ALA A 46 8.07 -6.89 -4.32
CA ALA A 46 7.95 -6.27 -5.64
C ALA A 46 9.23 -5.51 -6.01
N PHE A 47 9.79 -4.75 -5.07
CA PHE A 47 11.06 -4.05 -5.31
C PHE A 47 12.22 -5.04 -5.51
N LYS A 48 12.23 -6.17 -4.82
CA LYS A 48 13.20 -7.27 -5.06
C LYS A 48 13.01 -7.95 -6.41
N ALA A 49 11.79 -7.97 -6.94
CA ALA A 49 11.49 -8.45 -8.29
C ALA A 49 11.90 -7.45 -9.39
N SER A 50 12.60 -6.37 -9.03
CA SER A 50 13.01 -5.30 -9.95
C SER A 50 11.85 -4.51 -10.58
N CYS A 51 10.66 -4.51 -9.97
CA CYS A 51 9.58 -3.59 -10.35
C CYS A 51 10.06 -2.14 -10.16
N ARG A 52 9.94 -1.30 -11.19
CA ARG A 52 10.51 0.06 -11.22
C ARG A 52 9.47 1.16 -11.13
N ASN A 53 8.20 0.84 -11.30
CA ASN A 53 7.11 1.80 -11.24
C ASN A 53 5.88 1.22 -10.50
N MET A 54 4.94 2.11 -10.16
CA MET A 54 3.74 1.73 -9.40
C MET A 54 2.87 0.72 -10.14
N TYR A 55 2.83 0.77 -11.46
CA TYR A 55 2.08 -0.20 -12.27
C TYR A 55 2.65 -1.61 -12.07
N GLU A 56 3.95 -1.80 -12.27
CA GLU A 56 4.62 -3.10 -12.08
C GLU A 56 4.49 -3.61 -10.63
N VAL A 57 4.60 -2.71 -9.65
CA VAL A 57 4.41 -3.08 -8.24
C VAL A 57 2.96 -3.51 -7.98
N ALA A 58 1.99 -2.81 -8.57
CA ALA A 58 0.58 -3.14 -8.43
C ALA A 58 0.24 -4.48 -9.08
N GLU A 59 0.77 -4.74 -10.28
CA GLU A 59 0.66 -6.03 -10.97
C GLU A 59 1.29 -7.16 -10.15
N HIS A 60 2.50 -6.95 -9.61
CA HIS A 60 3.18 -7.94 -8.78
C HIS A 60 2.41 -8.29 -7.51
N ILE A 61 1.76 -7.30 -6.90
CA ILE A 61 0.95 -7.49 -5.67
C ILE A 61 -0.45 -8.02 -6.00
N GLY A 62 -0.95 -7.79 -7.21
CA GLY A 62 -2.30 -8.18 -7.64
C GLY A 62 -3.39 -7.16 -7.26
N VAL A 63 -3.05 -5.88 -7.22
CA VAL A 63 -3.99 -4.77 -6.94
C VAL A 63 -4.00 -3.76 -8.09
N THR A 64 -4.94 -2.83 -8.10
CA THR A 64 -4.90 -1.71 -9.06
C THR A 64 -3.84 -0.70 -8.65
N GLU A 65 -3.26 0.00 -9.64
CA GLU A 65 -2.29 1.06 -9.36
C GLU A 65 -2.88 2.16 -8.47
N GLU A 66 -4.14 2.54 -8.70
CA GLU A 66 -4.85 3.53 -7.87
C GLU A 66 -4.98 3.07 -6.42
N PHE A 67 -5.32 1.80 -6.19
CA PHE A 67 -5.39 1.25 -4.84
C PHE A 67 -4.01 1.19 -4.19
N LEU A 68 -2.97 0.85 -4.95
CA LEU A 68 -1.60 0.87 -4.45
C LEU A 68 -1.20 2.29 -3.99
N ARG A 69 -1.50 3.33 -4.77
CA ARG A 69 -1.24 4.73 -4.39
C ARG A 69 -1.98 5.11 -3.11
N GLN A 70 -3.25 4.74 -2.99
CA GLN A 70 -4.02 4.95 -1.76
C GLN A 70 -3.45 4.20 -0.55
N ALA A 71 -2.91 2.99 -0.76
CA ALA A 71 -2.25 2.23 0.30
C ALA A 71 -0.96 2.92 0.76
N PHE A 72 -0.15 3.45 -0.16
CA PHE A 72 1.04 4.23 0.15
C PHE A 72 0.70 5.50 0.94
N GLU A 73 -0.31 6.27 0.52
CA GLU A 73 -0.81 7.43 1.27
C GLU A 73 -1.29 7.03 2.68
N THR A 74 -2.04 5.93 2.76
CA THR A 74 -2.52 5.39 4.04
C THR A 74 -1.36 5.02 4.96
N TYR A 75 -0.29 4.42 4.45
CA TYR A 75 0.91 4.13 5.22
C TYR A 75 1.67 5.37 5.62
N SER A 76 1.76 6.38 4.75
CA SER A 76 2.35 7.68 5.07
C SER A 76 1.63 8.34 6.25
N HIS A 77 0.29 8.29 6.29
CA HIS A 77 -0.50 8.77 7.42
C HIS A 77 -0.31 7.97 8.72
N ILE A 78 0.19 6.74 8.67
CA ILE A 78 0.42 5.89 9.86
C ILE A 78 1.86 6.03 10.37
N TYR A 79 2.84 6.05 9.46
CA TYR A 79 4.27 5.91 9.77
C TYR A 79 5.10 7.16 9.45
N GLY A 80 4.54 8.14 8.73
CA GLY A 80 5.28 9.26 8.16
C GLY A 80 5.92 8.88 6.82
N ILE A 81 6.98 9.60 6.44
CA ILE A 81 7.62 9.50 5.11
C ILE A 81 8.15 8.09 4.80
N PHE A 82 8.63 7.37 5.82
CA PHE A 82 9.18 6.03 5.65
C PHE A 82 8.91 5.14 6.87
N LYS A 83 9.12 3.84 6.69
CA LYS A 83 9.11 2.85 7.77
C LYS A 83 10.26 1.86 7.63
N GLU A 84 11.03 1.71 8.70
CA GLU A 84 12.01 0.64 8.86
C GLU A 84 11.31 -0.70 9.13
N TYR A 85 11.75 -1.72 8.40
CA TYR A 85 11.25 -3.09 8.44
C TYR A 85 12.43 -4.08 8.35
N GLY A 86 13.02 -4.40 9.50
CA GLY A 86 14.25 -5.19 9.56
C GLY A 86 15.40 -4.46 8.87
N ARG A 87 16.03 -5.10 7.89
CA ARG A 87 17.09 -4.48 7.06
C ARG A 87 16.56 -3.61 5.91
N TYR A 88 15.25 -3.45 5.78
CA TYR A 88 14.63 -2.67 4.71
C TYR A 88 14.09 -1.34 5.24
N VAL A 89 14.14 -0.30 4.41
CA VAL A 89 13.46 0.98 4.63
C VAL A 89 12.47 1.17 3.49
N ILE A 90 11.18 1.26 3.81
CA ILE A 90 10.12 1.49 2.84
C ILE A 90 9.78 2.98 2.88
N TYR A 91 9.99 3.69 1.77
CA TYR A 91 9.57 5.08 1.57
C TYR A 91 8.17 5.10 0.96
N PHE A 92 7.30 5.92 1.53
CA PHE A 92 5.93 6.08 1.05
C PHE A 92 5.77 7.30 0.15
N ASP A 93 6.62 8.32 0.33
CA ASP A 93 6.63 9.55 -0.48
C ASP A 93 8.07 10.10 -0.62
N PRO A 94 8.71 10.02 -1.81
CA PRO A 94 8.29 9.21 -2.97
C PRO A 94 8.37 7.68 -2.68
N PRO A 95 7.57 6.85 -3.37
CA PRO A 95 7.59 5.39 -3.22
C PRO A 95 8.97 4.76 -3.49
N GLY A 96 9.50 3.99 -2.54
CA GLY A 96 10.80 3.36 -2.69
C GLY A 96 11.09 2.30 -1.64
N VAL A 97 12.02 1.38 -1.92
CA VAL A 97 12.57 0.46 -0.91
C VAL A 97 14.08 0.52 -0.95
N PHE A 98 14.69 0.76 0.20
CA PHE A 98 16.13 0.67 0.41
C PHE A 98 16.45 -0.57 1.25
N GLU A 99 17.53 -1.28 0.94
CA GLU A 99 18.04 -2.41 1.71
C GLU A 99 19.39 -2.04 2.31
N TRP A 100 19.52 -2.10 3.63
CA TRP A 100 20.82 -2.02 4.29
C TRP A 100 21.65 -3.24 3.90
N ARG A 101 22.73 -3.01 3.15
CA ARG A 101 23.75 -4.01 2.88
C ARG A 101 24.83 -3.80 3.94
N GLU A 102 24.96 -4.74 4.88
CA GLU A 102 26.16 -4.80 5.70
C GLU A 102 27.32 -5.12 4.75
N ASN A 103 28.20 -4.14 4.55
CA ASN A 103 29.50 -4.40 3.94
C ASN A 103 30.28 -5.23 4.97
N GLY A 104 30.44 -6.52 4.69
CA GLY A 104 31.30 -7.42 5.47
C GLY A 104 32.76 -7.01 5.42
#